data_AF-A0A420M575-F1
#
_entry.id   AF-A0A420M575-F1
#
_cell.length_a   1.000
_cell.length_b   1.000
_cell.length_c   1.000
_cell.angle_alpha   90.00
_cell.angle_beta   90.00
_cell.angle_gamma   90.00
#
_symmetry.space_group_name_H-M   'P 1'
#
loop_
_entity.id
_entity.type
_entity.pdbx_description
1 polymer ?
#
loop_
_entity_poly.entity_id
_entity_poly.type
_entity_poly.pdbx_seq_one_letter_code
_entity_poly.pdbx_strand_id
1 'polypeptide(L)'
;LNCVQLDKNVVNGDIRSYVEATLEQKPDFVDKKLSPSILEEIRDKIGDGADGMFRWAACQLESLARCLSPKAMKEALRALPRDLNETYYRMLKNIPAEYKSSAIRLLQFLVYTKRPLTLAEAVEVIATEIDQEPRGFDVDGRLSLKADVLRYCPSLVIIAKVTNYTETVEELHLAHFSVKEYLLEQAQFDLESASIVITRTCLTYLGDIENNCSTIKSDFPMARYAAKSWMDYAASAETSEEIVRITVSFLRNETTFQRWCRLYQADRAWDRTPGPPRAPRLYYACLGGLAGAARDLAIEGADVNAQGG
;
A
#
# COMPACT_ATOMS: atom_id res chain seq x y z
N LEU A 1 -23.66 19.87 4.66
CA LEU A 1 -22.20 20.12 4.53
C LEU A 1 -21.92 21.47 5.17
N ASN A 2 -21.50 21.47 6.44
CA ASN A 2 -20.96 22.68 7.07
C ASN A 2 -19.47 22.75 6.71
N CYS A 3 -19.15 23.30 5.54
CA CYS A 3 -17.77 23.66 5.24
C CYS A 3 -17.44 24.93 6.02
N VAL A 4 -16.63 24.79 7.08
CA VAL A 4 -16.01 25.94 7.73
C VAL A 4 -14.96 26.47 6.75
N GLN A 5 -15.19 27.65 6.18
CA GLN A 5 -14.14 28.36 5.46
C GLN A 5 -13.09 28.79 6.48
N LEU A 6 -11.91 28.17 6.38
CA LEU A 6 -10.74 28.61 7.11
C LEU A 6 -10.17 29.85 6.41
N ASP A 7 -9.87 30.90 7.17
CA ASP A 7 -9.18 32.07 6.65
C ASP A 7 -7.76 31.68 6.24
N LYS A 8 -7.48 31.77 4.95
CA LYS A 8 -6.21 31.37 4.33
C LYS A 8 -5.03 32.15 4.92
N ASN A 9 -5.23 33.40 5.33
CA ASN A 9 -4.18 34.21 5.93
C ASN A 9 -3.78 33.69 7.30
N VAL A 10 -4.75 33.26 8.10
CA VAL A 10 -4.51 32.66 9.42
C VAL A 10 -3.76 31.33 9.26
N VAL A 11 -4.21 30.49 8.32
CA VAL A 11 -3.55 29.21 8.01
C VAL A 11 -2.10 29.42 7.56
N ASN A 12 -1.83 30.41 6.70
CA ASN A 12 -0.47 30.73 6.28
C ASN A 12 0.41 31.20 7.45
N GLY A 13 -0.15 31.96 8.39
CA GLY A 13 0.53 32.32 9.64
C GLY A 13 0.95 31.08 10.44
N ASP A 14 0.04 30.12 10.64
CA ASP A 14 0.34 28.87 11.35
C ASP A 14 1.38 28.01 10.60
N ILE A 15 1.35 27.99 9.26
CA ILE A 15 2.37 27.30 8.46
C ILE A 15 3.73 27.93 8.65
N ARG A 16 3.83 29.27 8.67
CA ARG A 16 5.09 29.96 8.93
C ARG A 16 5.64 29.62 10.31
N SER A 17 4.80 29.61 11.35
CA SER A 17 5.19 29.17 12.70
C SER A 17 5.63 27.70 12.73
N TYR A 18 4.96 26.82 11.99
CA TYR A 18 5.35 25.42 11.85
C TYR A 18 6.74 25.27 11.18
N VAL A 19 7.01 26.04 10.12
CA VAL A 19 8.32 26.07 9.44
C VAL A 19 9.41 26.53 10.41
N GLU A 20 9.17 27.61 11.14
CA GLU A 20 10.11 28.15 12.12
C GLU A 20 10.42 27.15 13.23
N ALA A 21 9.39 26.59 13.87
CA ALA A 21 9.55 25.57 14.88
C ALA A 21 10.32 24.35 14.34
N THR A 22 10.07 23.94 13.09
CA THR A 22 10.77 22.82 12.47
C THR A 22 12.26 23.10 12.29
N LEU A 23 12.63 24.31 11.83
CA LEU A 23 14.02 24.70 11.64
C LEU A 23 14.81 24.80 12.96
N GLU A 24 14.13 25.17 14.05
CA GLU A 24 14.74 25.35 15.37
C GLU A 24 14.82 24.06 16.19
N GLN A 25 13.91 23.10 15.95
CA GLN A 25 13.76 21.92 16.81
C GLN A 25 14.23 20.62 16.17
N LYS A 26 14.19 20.49 14.84
CA LYS A 26 14.61 19.23 14.20
C LYS A 26 16.14 19.15 14.07
N PRO A 27 16.78 18.07 14.56
CA PRO A 27 18.22 17.85 14.41
C PRO A 27 18.68 17.94 12.95
N ASP A 28 17.85 17.46 12.02
CA ASP A 28 18.10 17.54 10.57
C ASP A 28 18.36 18.97 10.05
N PHE A 29 17.96 20.02 10.77
CA PHE A 29 18.26 21.40 10.41
C PHE A 29 19.25 22.05 11.39
N VAL A 30 19.07 21.80 12.69
CA VAL A 30 19.92 22.34 13.75
C VAL A 30 21.38 21.91 13.57
N ASP A 31 21.61 20.63 13.30
CA ASP A 31 22.97 20.06 13.18
C ASP A 31 23.69 20.54 11.92
N LYS A 32 22.95 20.94 10.88
CA LYS A 32 23.51 21.45 9.63
C LYS A 32 24.12 22.86 9.76
N LYS A 33 23.86 23.58 10.87
CA LYS A 33 24.38 24.94 11.14
C LYS A 33 24.24 25.88 9.93
N LEU A 34 23.04 25.94 9.37
CA LEU A 34 22.74 26.71 8.16
C LEU A 34 22.98 28.21 8.39
N SER A 35 23.41 28.93 7.36
CA SER A 35 23.57 30.39 7.45
C SER A 35 22.21 31.08 7.62
N PRO A 36 22.17 32.25 8.29
CA PRO A 36 20.93 33.02 8.45
C PRO A 36 20.19 33.26 7.12
N SER A 37 20.95 33.52 6.04
CA SER A 37 20.39 33.71 4.71
C SER A 37 19.67 32.50 4.12
N ILE A 38 20.11 31.27 4.43
CA ILE A 38 19.42 30.06 3.98
C ILE A 38 18.15 29.85 4.81
N LEU A 39 18.21 30.11 6.11
CA LEU A 39 17.06 30.01 7.00
C LEU A 39 15.95 30.99 6.59
N GLU A 40 16.32 32.23 6.25
CA GLU A 40 15.38 33.21 5.69
C GLU A 40 14.81 32.74 4.35
N GLU A 41 15.65 32.24 3.42
CA GLU A 41 15.15 31.74 2.14
C GLU A 41 14.16 30.57 2.32
N ILE A 42 14.35 29.70 3.31
CA ILE A 42 13.40 28.64 3.65
C ILE A 42 12.09 29.23 4.19
N ARG A 43 12.17 30.16 5.14
CA ARG A 43 10.99 30.81 5.74
C ARG A 43 10.15 31.51 4.68
N ASP A 44 10.78 32.25 3.79
CA ASP A 44 10.08 33.01 2.76
C ASP A 44 9.48 32.08 1.70
N LYS A 45 10.25 31.12 1.19
CA LYS A 45 9.77 30.26 0.10
C LYS A 45 8.78 29.19 0.55
N ILE A 46 8.95 28.63 1.74
CA ILE A 46 8.10 27.55 2.23
C ILE A 46 7.01 28.09 3.16
N GLY A 47 7.35 28.98 4.09
CA GLY A 47 6.38 29.56 5.03
C GLY A 47 5.32 30.39 4.30
N ASP A 48 5.74 31.27 3.39
CA ASP A 48 4.82 32.16 2.68
C ASP A 48 4.29 31.56 1.36
N GLY A 49 5.00 30.57 0.81
CA GLY A 49 4.67 29.91 -0.46
C GLY A 49 3.70 28.72 -0.35
N ALA A 50 3.34 28.28 0.87
CA ALA A 50 2.54 27.07 1.05
C ALA A 50 1.06 27.21 0.70
N ASP A 51 0.55 28.44 0.56
CA ASP A 51 -0.80 28.73 0.08
C ASP A 51 -1.92 27.95 0.80
N GLY A 52 -1.80 27.81 2.13
CA GLY A 52 -2.73 27.07 2.99
C GLY A 52 -2.47 25.56 3.08
N MET A 53 -1.42 25.04 2.43
CA MET A 53 -1.13 23.61 2.34
C MET A 53 -0.01 23.17 3.31
N PHE A 54 -0.35 22.86 4.57
CA PHE A 54 0.60 22.30 5.55
C PHE A 54 1.37 21.09 5.00
N ARG A 55 0.68 20.20 4.28
CA ARG A 55 1.31 19.00 3.74
C ARG A 55 2.38 19.33 2.69
N TRP A 56 2.17 20.38 1.89
CA TRP A 56 3.18 20.83 0.94
C TRP A 56 4.42 21.33 1.68
N ALA A 57 4.24 22.19 2.70
CA ALA A 57 5.34 22.70 3.51
C ALA A 57 6.12 21.57 4.19
N ALA A 58 5.42 20.61 4.80
CA ALA A 58 6.04 19.43 5.42
C ALA A 58 6.87 18.61 4.41
N CYS A 59 6.35 18.36 3.20
CA CYS A 59 7.07 17.66 2.15
C CYS A 59 8.34 18.41 1.71
N GLN A 60 8.26 19.73 1.56
CA GLN A 60 9.42 20.53 1.18
C GLN A 60 10.49 20.52 2.28
N LEU A 61 10.10 20.67 3.54
CA LEU A 61 11.04 20.58 4.68
C LEU A 61 11.70 19.19 4.76
N GLU A 62 10.94 18.11 4.60
CA GLU A 62 11.52 16.75 4.54
C GLU A 62 12.50 16.59 3.36
N SER A 63 12.20 17.20 2.21
CA SER A 63 13.12 17.20 1.06
C SER A 63 14.41 17.96 1.36
N LEU A 64 14.32 19.14 1.98
CA LEU A 64 15.49 19.95 2.35
C LEU A 64 16.34 19.29 3.44
N ALA A 65 15.73 18.61 4.41
CA ALA A 65 16.42 17.86 5.45
C ALA A 65 17.40 16.82 4.85
N ARG A 66 17.04 16.20 3.72
CA ARG A 66 17.87 15.21 3.01
C ARG A 66 19.05 15.82 2.24
N CYS A 67 19.07 17.14 2.01
CA CYS A 67 20.17 17.78 1.29
C CYS A 67 21.49 17.70 2.08
N LEU A 68 22.54 17.13 1.48
CA LEU A 68 23.83 16.93 2.17
C LEU A 68 24.72 18.17 2.23
N SER A 69 24.37 19.25 1.52
CA SER A 69 25.15 20.49 1.53
C SER A 69 24.26 21.73 1.41
N PRO A 70 24.73 22.90 1.89
CA PRO A 70 24.05 24.18 1.66
C PRO A 70 23.83 24.49 0.17
N LYS A 71 24.74 24.05 -0.71
CA LYS A 71 24.59 24.20 -2.16
C LYS A 71 23.39 23.40 -2.68
N ALA A 72 23.29 22.12 -2.34
CA ALA A 72 22.17 21.27 -2.73
C ALA A 72 20.83 21.80 -2.17
N MET A 73 20.84 22.36 -0.97
CA MET A 73 19.65 22.98 -0.37
C MET A 73 19.19 24.22 -1.13
N LYS A 74 20.12 25.11 -1.52
CA LYS A 74 19.80 26.28 -2.37
C LYS A 74 19.27 25.87 -3.74
N GLU A 75 19.83 24.81 -4.33
CA GLU A 75 19.33 24.24 -5.59
C GLU A 75 17.90 23.71 -5.43
N ALA A 76 17.62 22.97 -4.36
CA ALA A 76 16.27 22.48 -4.05
C ALA A 76 15.27 23.63 -3.82
N LEU A 77 15.67 24.68 -3.08
CA LEU A 77 14.86 25.89 -2.86
C LEU A 77 14.57 26.67 -4.16
N ARG A 78 15.41 26.56 -5.19
CA ARG A 78 15.14 27.17 -6.51
C ARG A 78 14.20 26.32 -7.36
N ALA A 79 14.10 25.03 -7.07
CA ALA A 79 13.34 24.06 -7.82
C ALA A 79 12.15 23.52 -7.01
N LEU A 80 11.51 24.32 -6.16
CA LEU A 80 10.33 23.88 -5.41
C LEU A 80 9.17 23.52 -6.36
N PRO A 81 8.37 22.50 -6.05
CA PRO A 81 7.14 22.20 -6.78
C PRO A 81 6.11 23.29 -6.53
N ARG A 82 5.27 23.60 -7.53
CA ARG A 82 4.28 24.68 -7.45
C ARG A 82 3.18 24.39 -6.45
N ASP A 83 2.79 23.13 -6.32
CA ASP A 83 1.69 22.69 -5.47
C ASP A 83 1.91 21.26 -4.98
N LEU A 84 0.92 20.75 -4.24
CA LEU A 84 0.96 19.41 -3.67
C LEU A 84 0.86 18.30 -4.74
N ASN A 85 0.17 18.54 -5.86
CA ASN A 85 0.06 17.58 -6.96
C ASN A 85 1.41 17.41 -7.67
N GLU A 86 2.10 18.51 -7.97
CA GLU A 86 3.45 18.48 -8.51
C GLU A 86 4.43 17.85 -7.51
N THR A 87 4.24 18.07 -6.22
CA THR A 87 5.03 17.41 -5.17
C THR A 87 4.91 15.89 -5.25
N TYR A 88 3.68 15.36 -5.27
CA TYR A 88 3.44 13.91 -5.35
C TYR A 88 3.86 13.31 -6.69
N TYR A 89 3.65 14.03 -7.80
CA TYR A 89 4.15 13.63 -9.11
C TYR A 89 5.67 13.42 -9.08
N ARG A 90 6.42 14.38 -8.55
CA ARG A 90 7.88 14.29 -8.46
C ARG A 90 8.32 13.16 -7.52
N MET A 91 7.62 12.94 -6.40
CA MET A 91 7.90 11.83 -5.48
C MET A 91 7.76 10.48 -6.18
N LEU A 92 6.65 10.23 -6.87
CA LEU A 92 6.44 8.99 -7.62
C LEU A 92 7.43 8.83 -8.77
N LYS A 93 7.73 9.93 -9.48
CA LYS A 93 8.68 9.91 -10.61
C LYS A 93 10.10 9.56 -10.16
N ASN A 94 10.51 10.05 -8.99
CA ASN A 94 11.85 9.90 -8.46
C ASN A 94 12.08 8.59 -7.69
N ILE A 95 11.08 7.71 -7.58
CA ILE A 95 11.28 6.35 -7.06
C ILE A 95 12.30 5.64 -7.97
N PRO A 96 13.40 5.10 -7.43
CA PRO A 96 14.40 4.36 -8.20
C PRO A 96 13.76 3.23 -9.02
N ALA A 97 14.27 2.98 -10.22
CA ALA A 97 13.67 2.05 -11.16
C ALA A 97 13.54 0.63 -10.57
N GLU A 98 14.54 0.21 -9.79
CA GLU A 98 14.58 -1.06 -9.09
C GLU A 98 13.51 -1.22 -8.01
N TYR A 99 12.96 -0.13 -7.48
CA TYR A 99 11.91 -0.15 -6.44
C TYR A 99 10.55 0.21 -6.98
N LYS A 100 10.46 0.68 -8.24
CA LYS A 100 9.28 1.35 -8.77
C LYS A 100 8.07 0.42 -8.84
N SER A 101 8.22 -0.78 -9.37
CA SER A 101 7.12 -1.76 -9.44
C SER A 101 6.57 -2.09 -8.06
N SER A 102 7.45 -2.49 -7.13
CA SER A 102 7.08 -2.83 -5.76
C SER A 102 6.48 -1.65 -4.99
N ALA A 103 6.98 -0.43 -5.21
CA ALA A 103 6.44 0.78 -4.61
C ALA A 103 5.03 1.11 -5.12
N ILE A 104 4.80 1.03 -6.43
CA ILE A 104 3.46 1.24 -7.01
C ILE A 104 2.49 0.17 -6.50
N ARG A 105 2.90 -1.11 -6.51
CA ARG A 105 2.12 -2.22 -5.95
C ARG A 105 1.75 -1.94 -4.49
N LEU A 106 2.73 -1.58 -3.66
CA LEU A 106 2.47 -1.25 -2.24
C LEU A 106 1.50 -0.08 -2.07
N LEU A 107 1.62 0.98 -2.88
CA LEU A 107 0.70 2.12 -2.84
C LEU A 107 -0.72 1.72 -3.28
N GLN A 108 -0.88 0.86 -4.29
CA GLN A 108 -2.20 0.35 -4.71
C GLN A 108 -2.87 -0.42 -3.57
N PHE A 109 -2.12 -1.24 -2.84
CA PHE A 109 -2.60 -1.86 -1.61
C PHE A 109 -3.07 -0.79 -0.62
N LEU A 110 -2.22 0.17 -0.26
CA LEU A 110 -2.56 1.20 0.74
C LEU A 110 -3.75 2.10 0.35
N VAL A 111 -4.03 2.26 -0.95
CA VAL A 111 -5.21 2.98 -1.43
C VAL A 111 -6.49 2.19 -1.18
N TYR A 112 -6.48 0.88 -1.43
CA TYR A 112 -7.71 0.06 -1.51
C TYR A 112 -7.89 -0.96 -0.38
N THR A 113 -6.90 -1.21 0.48
CA THR A 113 -7.06 -2.15 1.59
C THR A 113 -8.16 -1.69 2.55
N LYS A 114 -9.08 -2.60 2.92
CA LYS A 114 -10.19 -2.31 3.86
C LYS A 114 -9.72 -1.93 5.28
N ARG A 115 -8.50 -2.32 5.64
CA ARG A 115 -7.79 -1.89 6.84
C ARG A 115 -6.34 -1.54 6.48
N PRO A 116 -5.63 -0.76 7.30
CA PRO A 116 -4.19 -0.59 7.12
C PRO A 116 -3.48 -1.94 7.10
N LEU A 117 -2.42 -2.03 6.30
CA LEU A 117 -1.51 -3.17 6.34
C LEU A 117 -0.67 -3.08 7.61
N THR A 118 -0.46 -4.20 8.29
CA THR A 118 0.61 -4.26 9.27
C THR A 118 1.95 -4.09 8.55
N LEU A 119 2.96 -3.60 9.25
CA LEU A 119 4.28 -3.43 8.67
C LEU A 119 4.86 -4.77 8.18
N ALA A 120 4.56 -5.86 8.87
CA ALA A 120 4.98 -7.20 8.44
C ALA A 120 4.29 -7.62 7.12
N GLU A 121 3.00 -7.35 6.96
CA GLU A 121 2.27 -7.63 5.72
C GLU A 121 2.78 -6.78 4.54
N ALA A 122 3.11 -5.51 4.79
CA ALA A 122 3.70 -4.65 3.75
C ALA A 122 5.04 -5.19 3.23
N VAL A 123 5.85 -5.82 4.08
CA VAL A 123 7.10 -6.47 3.66
C VAL A 123 6.82 -7.67 2.74
N GLU A 124 5.79 -8.46 3.01
CA GLU A 124 5.40 -9.57 2.13
C GLU A 124 4.93 -9.08 0.75
N VAL A 125 4.23 -7.94 0.68
CA VAL A 125 3.82 -7.31 -0.59
C VAL A 125 5.05 -6.91 -1.42
N ILE A 126 6.10 -6.39 -0.78
CA ILE A 126 7.36 -6.05 -1.44
C ILE A 126 8.09 -7.32 -1.92
N ALA A 127 8.12 -8.36 -1.08
CA ALA A 127 8.80 -9.63 -1.34
C ALA A 127 8.07 -10.55 -2.35
N THR A 128 6.90 -10.13 -2.85
CA THR A 128 6.13 -10.88 -3.86
C THR A 128 6.30 -10.24 -5.24
N GLU A 129 7.03 -10.88 -6.14
CA GLU A 129 7.24 -10.44 -7.52
C GLU A 129 6.12 -10.97 -8.45
N ILE A 130 5.49 -10.07 -9.19
CA ILE A 130 4.37 -10.39 -10.11
C ILE A 130 4.52 -9.79 -11.51
N ASP A 131 5.44 -8.85 -11.68
CA ASP A 131 5.64 -8.07 -12.89
C ASP A 131 6.71 -8.72 -13.78
N GLN A 132 7.78 -9.25 -13.17
CA GLN A 132 8.94 -9.82 -13.87
C GLN A 132 9.16 -11.29 -13.54
N GLU A 133 9.67 -12.06 -14.50
CA GLU A 133 10.05 -13.45 -14.27
C GLU A 133 11.46 -13.56 -13.65
N PRO A 134 11.70 -14.47 -12.69
CA PRO A 134 10.74 -15.43 -12.15
C PRO A 134 9.74 -14.76 -11.20
N ARG A 135 8.44 -14.93 -11.47
CA ARG A 135 7.39 -14.47 -10.56
C ARG A 135 7.31 -15.39 -9.35
N GLY A 136 7.02 -14.80 -8.20
CA GLY A 136 6.79 -15.56 -6.99
C GLY A 136 6.97 -14.76 -5.71
N PHE A 137 6.57 -15.35 -4.60
CA PHE A 137 6.97 -14.89 -3.29
C PHE A 137 8.29 -15.55 -2.86
N ASP A 138 9.25 -14.73 -2.45
CA ASP A 138 10.54 -15.17 -1.94
C ASP A 138 10.74 -14.71 -0.48
N VAL A 139 10.99 -15.66 0.42
CA VAL A 139 11.30 -15.37 1.82
C VAL A 139 12.58 -14.54 1.95
N ASP A 140 13.57 -14.78 1.09
CA ASP A 140 14.82 -14.01 1.06
C ASP A 140 14.64 -12.63 0.39
N GLY A 141 13.49 -12.41 -0.27
CA GLY A 141 13.05 -11.11 -0.78
C GLY A 141 12.54 -10.16 0.31
N ARG A 142 12.42 -10.62 1.56
CA ARG A 142 12.01 -9.78 2.70
C ARG A 142 13.06 -8.72 3.04
N LEU A 143 12.59 -7.54 3.41
CA LEU A 143 13.46 -6.47 3.91
C LEU A 143 14.15 -6.90 5.21
N SER A 144 15.48 -6.77 5.26
CA SER A 144 16.26 -7.07 6.48
C SER A 144 15.85 -6.19 7.66
N LEU A 145 15.51 -4.92 7.38
CA LEU A 145 14.88 -4.01 8.33
C LEU A 145 13.50 -3.62 7.82
N LYS A 146 12.44 -3.95 8.56
CA LYS A 146 11.06 -3.64 8.15
C LYS A 146 10.84 -2.15 7.88
N ALA A 147 11.53 -1.28 8.62
CA ALA A 147 11.47 0.17 8.46
C ALA A 147 11.98 0.66 7.09
N ASP A 148 12.79 -0.14 6.37
CA ASP A 148 13.25 0.20 5.02
C ASP A 148 12.11 0.24 3.99
N VAL A 149 10.90 -0.21 4.33
CA VAL A 149 9.72 -0.02 3.49
C VAL A 149 9.47 1.46 3.17
N LEU A 150 9.85 2.37 4.09
CA LEU A 150 9.74 3.82 3.88
C LEU A 150 10.63 4.31 2.73
N ARG A 151 11.67 3.55 2.36
CA ARG A 151 12.57 3.89 1.25
C ARG A 151 11.95 3.65 -0.12
N TYR A 152 10.95 2.78 -0.22
CA TYR A 152 10.21 2.54 -1.47
C TYR A 152 9.31 3.73 -1.81
N CYS A 153 8.71 4.35 -0.79
CA CYS A 153 7.74 5.43 -0.97
C CYS A 153 8.07 6.64 -0.06
N PRO A 154 9.24 7.31 -0.22
CA PRO A 154 9.67 8.36 0.69
C PRO A 154 8.65 9.49 0.75
N SER A 155 8.28 9.91 1.96
CA SER A 155 7.29 10.97 2.20
C SER A 155 5.87 10.69 1.65
N LEU A 156 5.60 9.50 1.11
CA LEU A 156 4.25 9.09 0.69
C LEU A 156 3.59 8.16 1.70
N VAL A 157 4.40 7.50 2.54
CA VAL A 157 3.95 6.57 3.58
C VAL A 157 4.60 6.87 4.92
N ILE A 158 3.96 6.43 6.01
CA ILE A 158 4.47 6.49 7.38
C ILE A 158 4.22 5.17 8.10
N ILE A 159 5.05 4.88 9.10
CA ILE A 159 4.81 3.78 10.04
C ILE A 159 4.12 4.36 11.27
N ALA A 160 2.91 3.89 11.55
CA ALA A 160 2.12 4.27 12.71
C ALA A 160 2.15 3.14 13.76
N LYS A 161 2.37 3.48 15.02
CA LYS A 161 2.21 2.55 16.15
C LYS A 161 0.78 2.65 16.65
N VAL A 162 0.01 1.58 16.49
CA VAL A 162 -1.39 1.51 16.88
C VAL A 162 -1.55 0.51 18.01
N THR A 163 -1.99 0.99 19.17
CA THR A 163 -2.31 0.14 20.32
C THR A 163 -3.79 -0.21 20.29
N ASN A 164 -4.09 -1.50 20.12
CA ASN A 164 -5.43 -2.04 20.29
C ASN A 164 -5.58 -2.65 21.70
N TYR A 165 -6.73 -3.23 22.02
CA TYR A 165 -7.01 -3.80 23.35
C TYR A 165 -6.07 -4.95 23.75
N THR A 166 -5.34 -5.54 22.81
CA THR A 166 -4.54 -6.75 23.03
C THR A 166 -3.04 -6.55 22.81
N GLU A 167 -2.65 -5.65 21.92
CA GLU A 167 -1.27 -5.48 21.48
C GLU A 167 -1.03 -4.10 20.85
N THR A 168 0.25 -3.72 20.74
CA THR A 168 0.66 -2.59 19.91
C THR A 168 1.27 -3.13 18.63
N VAL A 169 0.70 -2.73 17.49
CA VAL A 169 1.09 -3.16 16.16
C VAL A 169 1.63 -1.97 15.38
N GLU A 170 2.67 -2.22 14.59
CA GLU A 170 3.14 -1.26 13.59
C GLU A 170 2.36 -1.46 12.31
N GLU A 171 1.72 -0.39 11.83
CA GLU A 171 0.95 -0.35 10.59
C GLU A 171 1.58 0.60 9.60
N LEU A 172 1.50 0.27 8.31
CA LEU A 172 1.91 1.16 7.23
C LEU A 172 0.71 1.92 6.70
N HIS A 173 0.81 3.25 6.71
CA HIS A 173 -0.24 4.17 6.31
C HIS A 173 0.26 5.09 5.20
N LEU A 174 -0.65 5.59 4.37
CA LEU A 174 -0.33 6.77 3.55
C LEU A 174 -0.02 7.94 4.50
N ALA A 175 0.99 8.73 4.16
CA ALA A 175 1.48 9.81 5.01
C ALA A 175 0.44 10.91 5.25
N HIS A 176 -0.54 11.02 4.34
CA HIS A 176 -1.62 11.99 4.44
C HIS A 176 -2.79 11.58 3.52
N PHE A 177 -4.02 11.98 3.85
CA PHE A 177 -5.20 11.64 3.04
C PHE A 177 -5.10 12.17 1.60
N SER A 178 -4.50 13.35 1.41
CA SER A 178 -4.32 13.92 0.07
C SER A 178 -3.35 13.15 -0.82
N VAL A 179 -2.52 12.26 -0.25
CA VAL A 179 -1.78 11.28 -1.07
C VAL A 179 -2.77 10.35 -1.76
N LYS A 180 -3.76 9.83 -1.03
CA LYS A 180 -4.80 8.96 -1.59
C LYS A 180 -5.59 9.67 -2.68
N GLU A 181 -6.02 10.91 -2.42
CA GLU A 181 -6.76 11.72 -3.40
C GLU A 181 -5.97 11.87 -4.71
N TYR A 182 -4.70 12.27 -4.61
CA TYR A 182 -3.83 12.40 -5.77
C TYR A 182 -3.62 11.08 -6.52
N LEU A 183 -3.40 9.96 -5.80
CA LEU A 183 -3.21 8.66 -6.41
C LEU A 183 -4.46 8.22 -7.18
N LEU A 184 -5.66 8.43 -6.64
CA LEU A 184 -6.93 8.07 -7.31
C LEU A 184 -7.17 8.81 -8.63
N GLU A 185 -6.49 9.94 -8.88
CA GLU A 185 -6.54 10.65 -10.18
C GLU A 185 -5.64 10.01 -11.25
N GLN A 186 -4.78 9.06 -10.87
CA GLN A 186 -3.85 8.41 -11.78
C GLN A 186 -4.42 7.08 -12.29
N ALA A 187 -4.34 6.85 -13.61
CA ALA A 187 -4.91 5.66 -14.24
C ALA A 187 -4.47 4.34 -13.58
N GLN A 188 -3.18 4.17 -13.29
CA GLN A 188 -2.67 2.93 -12.66
C GLN A 188 -3.21 2.67 -11.23
N PHE A 189 -3.92 3.62 -10.61
CA PHE A 189 -4.53 3.48 -9.29
C PHE A 189 -6.06 3.49 -9.35
N ASP A 190 -6.66 3.39 -10.53
CA ASP A 190 -8.09 3.10 -10.63
C ASP A 190 -8.42 1.73 -9.97
N LEU A 191 -9.69 1.51 -9.63
CA LEU A 191 -10.10 0.33 -8.88
C LEU A 191 -9.81 -0.97 -9.63
N GLU A 192 -10.03 -1.01 -10.94
CA GLU A 192 -9.80 -2.20 -11.77
C GLU A 192 -8.30 -2.50 -11.85
N SER A 193 -7.48 -1.51 -12.21
CA SER A 193 -6.02 -1.63 -12.28
C SER A 193 -5.41 -2.09 -10.96
N ALA A 194 -5.82 -1.49 -9.84
CA ALA A 194 -5.33 -1.88 -8.52
C ALA A 194 -5.86 -3.27 -8.11
N SER A 195 -7.10 -3.62 -8.46
CA SER A 195 -7.68 -4.92 -8.16
C SER A 195 -6.98 -6.06 -8.88
N ILE A 196 -6.55 -5.85 -10.13
CA ILE A 196 -5.70 -6.79 -10.87
C ILE A 196 -4.41 -7.05 -10.08
N VAL A 197 -3.71 -5.99 -9.69
CA VAL A 197 -2.43 -6.09 -8.96
C VAL A 197 -2.60 -6.77 -7.60
N ILE A 198 -3.59 -6.36 -6.80
CA ILE A 198 -3.83 -6.91 -5.47
C ILE A 198 -4.20 -8.40 -5.56
N THR A 199 -5.09 -8.76 -6.50
CA THR A 199 -5.48 -10.16 -6.74
C THR A 199 -4.27 -11.00 -7.10
N ARG A 200 -3.48 -10.57 -8.11
CA ARG A 200 -2.30 -11.30 -8.56
C ARG A 200 -1.30 -11.49 -7.43
N THR A 201 -1.00 -10.43 -6.68
CA THR A 201 -0.09 -10.48 -5.52
C THR A 201 -0.59 -11.48 -4.48
N CYS A 202 -1.87 -11.45 -4.12
CA CYS A 202 -2.43 -12.35 -3.13
C CYS A 202 -2.41 -13.81 -3.60
N LEU A 203 -2.74 -14.09 -4.86
CA LEU A 203 -2.76 -15.44 -5.41
C LEU A 203 -1.35 -16.02 -5.60
N THR A 204 -0.40 -15.21 -6.08
CA THR A 204 1.02 -15.58 -6.14
C THR A 204 1.54 -15.91 -4.74
N TYR A 205 1.36 -15.00 -3.79
CA TYR A 205 1.76 -15.21 -2.41
C TYR A 205 1.17 -16.49 -1.81
N LEU A 206 -0.15 -16.67 -1.91
CA LEU A 206 -0.83 -17.86 -1.41
C LEU A 206 -0.44 -19.13 -2.16
N GLY A 207 0.04 -19.03 -3.40
CA GLY A 207 0.53 -20.13 -4.22
C GLY A 207 1.86 -20.68 -3.72
N ASP A 208 2.79 -19.78 -3.40
CA ASP A 208 4.20 -20.12 -3.13
C ASP A 208 4.51 -20.38 -1.66
N ILE A 209 3.68 -19.92 -0.71
CA ILE A 209 3.94 -20.19 0.70
C ILE A 209 3.85 -21.70 1.01
N GLU A 210 4.96 -22.30 1.43
CA GLU A 210 5.04 -23.72 1.78
C GLU A 210 5.18 -23.89 3.30
N ASN A 211 4.15 -24.45 3.98
CA ASN A 211 4.35 -25.15 5.27
C ASN A 211 3.08 -25.82 5.82
N ASN A 212 3.26 -26.61 6.89
CA ASN A 212 2.17 -27.12 7.72
C ASN A 212 1.33 -25.96 8.26
N CYS A 213 0.01 -26.02 8.05
CA CYS A 213 -0.95 -24.94 8.33
C CYS A 213 -0.91 -24.38 9.76
N SER A 214 -0.29 -25.10 10.71
CA SER A 214 -0.07 -24.67 12.10
C SER A 214 0.94 -23.53 12.26
N THR A 215 1.94 -23.38 11.38
CA THR A 215 2.97 -22.32 11.49
C THR A 215 2.80 -21.20 10.46
N ILE A 216 1.91 -21.36 9.47
CA ILE A 216 1.72 -20.35 8.41
C ILE A 216 1.39 -18.96 9.00
N LYS A 217 0.60 -18.91 10.09
CA LYS A 217 0.23 -17.64 10.71
C LYS A 217 1.41 -16.87 11.31
N SER A 218 2.46 -17.56 11.80
CA SER A 218 3.67 -16.90 12.32
C SER A 218 4.65 -16.56 11.22
N ASP A 219 4.82 -17.49 10.27
CA ASP A 219 5.91 -17.44 9.31
C ASP A 219 5.56 -16.59 8.08
N PHE A 220 4.26 -16.41 7.81
CA PHE A 220 3.72 -15.73 6.63
C PHE A 220 2.64 -14.70 7.05
N PRO A 221 3.06 -13.52 7.52
CA PRO A 221 2.17 -12.51 8.09
C PRO A 221 1.01 -12.09 7.17
N MET A 222 1.20 -12.12 5.85
CA MET A 222 0.19 -11.74 4.86
C MET A 222 -0.80 -12.85 4.53
N ALA A 223 -0.56 -14.10 4.93
CA ALA A 223 -1.36 -15.25 4.49
C ALA A 223 -2.85 -15.11 4.80
N ARG A 224 -3.18 -14.68 6.03
CA ARG A 224 -4.58 -14.48 6.42
C ARG A 224 -5.20 -13.27 5.72
N TYR A 225 -4.45 -12.19 5.52
CA TYR A 225 -4.93 -11.02 4.78
C TYR A 225 -5.24 -11.39 3.32
N ALA A 226 -4.29 -12.04 2.64
CA ALA A 226 -4.43 -12.45 1.25
C ALA A 226 -5.62 -13.40 1.09
N ALA A 227 -5.72 -14.42 1.96
CA ALA A 227 -6.81 -15.39 1.93
C ALA A 227 -8.21 -14.76 2.11
N LYS A 228 -8.30 -13.70 2.92
CA LYS A 228 -9.56 -12.98 3.17
C LYS A 228 -9.96 -12.04 2.03
N SER A 229 -8.98 -11.45 1.35
CA SER A 229 -9.23 -10.26 0.53
C SER A 229 -9.22 -10.54 -0.98
N TRP A 230 -8.52 -11.57 -1.45
CA TRP A 230 -8.26 -11.76 -2.89
C TRP A 230 -9.54 -11.84 -3.73
N MET A 231 -10.62 -12.49 -3.24
CA MET A 231 -11.87 -12.64 -4.01
C MET A 231 -12.57 -11.30 -4.28
N ASP A 232 -12.56 -10.40 -3.29
CA ASP A 232 -13.22 -9.09 -3.44
C ASP A 232 -12.57 -8.28 -4.57
N TYR A 233 -11.24 -8.35 -4.67
CA TYR A 233 -10.49 -7.69 -5.75
C TYR A 233 -10.60 -8.46 -7.06
N ALA A 234 -10.59 -9.80 -7.04
CA ALA A 234 -10.75 -10.60 -8.24
C ALA A 234 -12.09 -10.30 -8.92
N ALA A 235 -13.18 -10.20 -8.15
CA ALA A 235 -14.50 -9.81 -8.64
C ALA A 235 -14.51 -8.41 -9.29
N SER A 236 -13.70 -7.48 -8.77
CA SER A 236 -13.55 -6.12 -9.31
C SER A 236 -12.64 -6.07 -10.54
N ALA A 237 -11.98 -7.18 -10.90
CA ALA A 237 -11.04 -7.32 -12.00
C ALA A 237 -11.46 -8.42 -13.01
N GLU A 238 -12.73 -8.83 -13.01
CA GLU A 238 -13.29 -9.91 -13.84
C GLU A 238 -13.23 -9.65 -15.35
N THR A 239 -13.05 -8.39 -15.76
CA THR A 239 -12.79 -7.97 -17.14
C THR A 239 -11.42 -8.44 -17.66
N SER A 240 -10.47 -8.72 -16.77
CA SER A 240 -9.15 -9.23 -17.12
C SER A 240 -9.18 -10.75 -17.28
N GLU A 241 -9.03 -11.22 -18.52
CA GLU A 241 -8.92 -12.66 -18.82
C GLU A 241 -7.76 -13.32 -18.07
N GLU A 242 -6.67 -12.59 -17.83
CA GLU A 242 -5.55 -13.06 -17.04
C GLU A 242 -5.97 -13.33 -15.59
N ILE A 243 -6.72 -12.42 -14.96
CA ILE A 243 -7.22 -12.59 -13.60
C ILE A 243 -8.16 -13.79 -13.51
N VAL A 244 -9.08 -13.94 -14.46
CA VAL A 244 -9.97 -15.10 -14.52
C VAL A 244 -9.16 -16.39 -14.59
N ARG A 245 -8.15 -16.46 -15.48
CA ARG A 245 -7.29 -17.64 -15.63
C ARG A 245 -6.50 -17.98 -14.38
N ILE A 246 -5.84 -17.01 -13.72
CA ILE A 246 -5.06 -17.29 -12.51
C ILE A 246 -5.97 -17.69 -11.34
N THR A 247 -7.17 -17.11 -11.25
CA THR A 247 -8.18 -17.49 -10.25
C THR A 247 -8.64 -18.93 -10.46
N VAL A 248 -8.97 -19.32 -11.70
CA VAL A 248 -9.36 -20.70 -12.02
C VAL A 248 -8.22 -21.67 -11.71
N SER A 249 -6.99 -21.35 -12.10
CA SER A 249 -5.80 -22.16 -11.79
C SER A 249 -5.62 -22.36 -10.28
N PHE A 250 -5.73 -21.27 -9.52
CA PHE A 250 -5.62 -21.28 -8.06
C PHE A 250 -6.71 -22.13 -7.39
N LEU A 251 -7.96 -22.02 -7.85
CA LEU A 251 -9.08 -22.81 -7.31
C LEU A 251 -8.95 -24.29 -7.69
N ARG A 252 -8.47 -24.62 -8.90
CA ARG A 252 -8.32 -26.00 -9.37
C ARG A 252 -7.22 -26.75 -8.62
N ASN A 253 -6.10 -26.10 -8.35
CA ASN A 253 -5.00 -26.72 -7.62
C ASN A 253 -5.44 -27.10 -6.19
N GLU A 254 -5.36 -28.40 -5.87
CA GLU A 254 -5.84 -28.94 -4.59
C GLU A 254 -5.07 -28.35 -3.41
N THR A 255 -3.76 -28.17 -3.54
CA THR A 255 -2.91 -27.64 -2.47
C THR A 255 -3.28 -26.20 -2.13
N THR A 256 -3.42 -25.34 -3.14
CA THR A 256 -3.77 -23.93 -2.95
C THR A 256 -5.20 -23.77 -2.44
N PHE A 257 -6.15 -24.56 -2.96
CA PHE A 257 -7.54 -24.54 -2.50
C PHE A 257 -7.67 -24.97 -1.03
N GLN A 258 -7.02 -26.09 -0.64
CA GLN A 258 -6.97 -26.55 0.75
C GLN A 258 -6.33 -25.52 1.68
N ARG A 259 -5.20 -24.94 1.26
CA ARG A 259 -4.47 -23.90 2.01
C ARG A 259 -5.33 -22.67 2.23
N TRP A 260 -5.98 -22.17 1.17
CA TRP A 260 -6.87 -21.03 1.25
C TRP A 260 -8.00 -21.25 2.26
N CYS A 261 -8.75 -22.36 2.15
CA CYS A 261 -9.86 -22.64 3.05
C CYS A 261 -9.42 -22.79 4.52
N ARG A 262 -8.22 -23.30 4.79
CA ARG A 262 -7.68 -23.42 6.15
C ARG A 262 -7.20 -22.08 6.73
N LEU A 263 -6.84 -21.12 5.87
CA LEU A 263 -6.49 -19.76 6.29
C LEU A 263 -7.73 -18.89 6.50
N TYR A 264 -8.76 -19.09 5.67
CA TYR A 264 -10.00 -18.33 5.69
C TYR A 264 -11.15 -19.11 5.03
N GLN A 265 -12.29 -19.23 5.73
CA GLN A 265 -13.55 -19.73 5.16
C GLN A 265 -14.46 -18.56 4.85
N ALA A 266 -14.69 -18.30 3.56
CA ALA A 266 -15.50 -17.17 3.10
C ALA A 266 -16.97 -17.24 3.56
N ASP A 267 -17.53 -18.44 3.60
CA ASP A 267 -18.89 -18.75 4.08
C ASP A 267 -19.01 -18.69 5.62
N ARG A 268 -17.88 -18.60 6.33
CA ARG A 268 -17.79 -18.50 7.80
C ARG A 268 -16.76 -17.47 8.22
N ALA A 269 -16.91 -16.24 7.75
CA ALA A 269 -15.95 -15.17 7.97
C ALA A 269 -15.62 -14.88 9.46
N TRP A 270 -16.49 -15.30 10.38
CA TRP A 270 -16.29 -15.18 11.84
C TRP A 270 -15.37 -16.25 12.44
N ASP A 271 -15.08 -17.35 11.73
CA ASP A 271 -14.26 -18.45 12.24
C ASP A 271 -12.76 -18.04 12.33
N ARG A 272 -12.19 -18.21 13.52
CA ARG A 272 -10.77 -17.91 13.80
C ARG A 272 -9.86 -19.11 13.54
N THR A 273 -10.42 -20.30 13.42
CA THR A 273 -9.74 -21.57 13.16
C THR A 273 -10.41 -22.32 12.02
N PRO A 274 -10.32 -21.81 10.78
CA PRO A 274 -10.96 -22.44 9.64
C PRO A 274 -10.42 -23.86 9.40
N GLY A 275 -11.32 -24.75 8.98
CA GLY A 275 -11.01 -26.14 8.65
C GLY A 275 -10.74 -26.37 7.16
N PRO A 276 -10.70 -27.64 6.69
CA PRO A 276 -10.64 -27.95 5.27
C PRO A 276 -11.85 -27.37 4.50
N PRO A 277 -11.77 -27.29 3.15
CA PRO A 277 -12.90 -26.89 2.31
C PRO A 277 -14.16 -27.71 2.62
N ARG A 278 -15.32 -27.04 2.63
CA ARG A 278 -16.61 -27.66 2.98
C ARG A 278 -17.58 -27.77 1.81
N ALA A 279 -17.24 -27.10 0.71
CA ALA A 279 -18.07 -26.97 -0.47
C ALA A 279 -17.20 -27.07 -1.73
N PRO A 280 -17.81 -27.37 -2.90
CA PRO A 280 -17.09 -27.39 -4.17
C PRO A 280 -16.48 -26.03 -4.53
N ARG A 281 -15.45 -26.06 -5.39
CA ARG A 281 -14.79 -24.85 -5.92
C ARG A 281 -15.77 -23.89 -6.59
N LEU A 282 -16.73 -24.46 -7.35
CA LEU A 282 -17.77 -23.70 -8.02
C LEU A 282 -18.63 -22.89 -7.04
N TYR A 283 -19.00 -23.47 -5.90
CA TYR A 283 -19.74 -22.75 -4.86
C TYR A 283 -18.98 -21.51 -4.38
N TYR A 284 -17.69 -21.67 -4.08
CA TYR A 284 -16.86 -20.55 -3.63
C TYR A 284 -16.66 -19.49 -4.71
N ALA A 285 -16.52 -19.89 -5.98
CA ALA A 285 -16.47 -18.95 -7.10
C ALA A 285 -17.76 -18.12 -7.20
N CYS A 286 -18.93 -18.76 -7.07
CA CYS A 286 -20.21 -18.07 -7.04
C CYS A 286 -20.36 -17.15 -5.82
N LEU A 287 -19.97 -17.63 -4.62
CA LEU A 287 -20.02 -16.86 -3.37
C LEU A 287 -19.17 -15.58 -3.46
N GLY A 288 -17.99 -15.67 -4.09
CA GLY A 288 -17.08 -14.55 -4.30
C GLY A 288 -17.46 -13.61 -5.45
N GLY A 289 -18.55 -13.89 -6.18
CA GLY A 289 -18.94 -13.11 -7.36
C GLY A 289 -18.01 -13.27 -8.56
N LEU A 290 -17.26 -14.37 -8.63
CA LEU A 290 -16.24 -14.64 -9.65
C LEU A 290 -16.87 -15.25 -10.91
N ALA A 291 -17.64 -14.45 -11.64
CA ALA A 291 -18.51 -14.92 -12.72
C ALA A 291 -17.77 -15.67 -13.84
N GLY A 292 -16.61 -15.17 -14.27
CA GLY A 292 -15.76 -15.80 -15.26
C GLY A 292 -15.21 -17.13 -14.76
N ALA A 293 -14.69 -17.16 -13.53
CA ALA A 293 -14.18 -18.40 -12.95
C ALA A 293 -15.27 -19.46 -12.73
N ALA A 294 -16.47 -19.04 -12.29
CA ALA A 294 -17.60 -19.93 -12.11
C ALA A 294 -18.06 -20.55 -13.44
N ARG A 295 -18.13 -19.74 -14.51
CA ARG A 295 -18.43 -20.22 -15.87
C ARG A 295 -17.41 -21.24 -16.34
N ASP A 296 -16.13 -20.94 -16.21
CA ASP A 296 -15.06 -21.83 -16.69
C ASP A 296 -15.07 -23.16 -15.93
N LEU A 297 -15.24 -23.13 -14.61
CA LEU A 297 -15.38 -24.33 -13.78
C LEU A 297 -16.62 -25.17 -14.17
N ALA A 298 -17.74 -24.53 -14.50
CA ALA A 298 -18.96 -25.22 -14.93
C ALA A 298 -18.81 -25.87 -16.31
N ILE A 299 -18.18 -25.18 -17.27
CA ILE A 299 -17.90 -25.72 -18.61
C ILE A 299 -17.00 -26.95 -18.53
N GLU A 300 -16.04 -26.95 -17.60
CA GLU A 300 -15.11 -28.06 -17.36
C GLU A 300 -15.72 -29.22 -16.56
N GLY A 301 -17.03 -29.19 -16.26
CA GLY A 301 -17.77 -30.31 -15.68
C GLY A 301 -17.89 -30.30 -14.16
N ALA A 302 -17.69 -29.16 -13.49
CA ALA A 302 -18.05 -29.04 -12.08
C ALA A 302 -19.56 -29.30 -11.89
N ASP A 303 -19.92 -30.15 -10.93
CA ASP A 303 -21.32 -30.45 -10.63
C ASP A 303 -22.02 -29.23 -10.02
N VAL A 304 -22.89 -28.61 -10.82
CA VAL A 304 -23.70 -27.45 -10.45
C VAL A 304 -24.73 -27.75 -9.35
N ASN A 305 -25.02 -29.03 -9.10
CA ASN A 305 -25.97 -29.49 -8.08
C ASN A 305 -25.28 -30.16 -6.88
N ALA A 306 -23.95 -30.06 -6.78
CA ALA A 306 -23.20 -30.68 -5.70
C ALA A 306 -23.65 -30.14 -4.33
N GLN A 307 -23.87 -31.04 -3.37
CA GLN A 307 -24.27 -30.67 -2.02
C GLN A 307 -23.13 -29.95 -1.28
N GLY A 308 -23.45 -28.86 -0.58
CA GLY A 308 -22.47 -28.08 0.19
C GLY A 308 -22.64 -26.57 0.10
N GLY A 309 -23.63 -26.09 -0.67
CA GLY A 309 -24.00 -24.69 -0.82
C GLY A 309 -25.15 -24.51 -1.78
#